data_AF-A0A9R0X856-F1
#
_entry.id   AF-A0A9R0X856-F1
#
_cell.length_a   1.000
_cell.length_b   1.000
_cell.length_c   1.000
_cell.angle_alpha   90.00
_cell.angle_beta   90.00
_cell.angle_gamma   90.00
#
_symmetry.space_group_name_H-M   'P 1'
#
loop_
_entity.id
_entity.type
_entity.pdbx_description
1 polymer ?
#
loop_
_entity_poly.entity_id
_entity_poly.type
_entity_poly.pdbx_seq_one_letter_code
_entity_poly.pdbx_strand_id
1 'polypeptide(L)'
;MEFGWKMVLGSLIGFFGASFGSVGGVGGGGIFVPMLTLIIGFDPKSSTAISKCMITGAAVSTVYYNLKLKHPTLDMPVIDYDLALLIQPMLMLGISIGVIFNVIFPDWLVTVLLIILFLGTSTKAFLKGVETWKKETIIKREAEKRLEQTSEEPEYAPLSTGPGAGADVKPHSDEAPSLMKNIYWKEFGLLTFVWLAFLAIQITKVRIVMQNYKLKWS
;
A
#
# COMPACT_ATOMS: atom_id res chain seq x y z
N MET A 1 -3.66 23.01 24.44
CA MET A 1 -3.69 22.51 23.05
C MET A 1 -4.65 23.39 22.28
N GLU A 2 -4.15 24.40 21.57
CA GLU A 2 -5.03 25.23 20.75
C GLU A 2 -5.34 24.47 19.47
N PHE A 3 -6.61 24.12 19.29
CA PHE A 3 -7.10 23.41 18.10
C PHE A 3 -7.05 24.38 16.90
N GLY A 4 -5.86 24.55 16.33
CA GLY A 4 -5.63 25.50 15.25
C GLY A 4 -6.14 25.00 13.91
N TRP A 5 -6.52 25.92 13.01
CA TRP A 5 -6.93 25.63 11.62
C TRP A 5 -5.95 24.69 10.88
N LYS A 6 -4.65 24.76 11.21
CA LYS A 6 -3.60 23.88 10.68
C LYS A 6 -3.87 22.40 10.94
N MET A 7 -4.43 22.04 12.10
CA MET A 7 -4.76 20.66 12.44
C MET A 7 -5.92 20.14 11.59
N VAL A 8 -6.97 20.96 11.42
CA VAL A 8 -8.11 20.63 10.57
C VAL A 8 -7.66 20.45 9.12
N LEU A 9 -6.87 21.39 8.60
CA LEU A 9 -6.32 21.32 7.25
C LEU A 9 -5.41 20.09 7.07
N GLY A 10 -4.51 19.83 8.03
CA GLY A 10 -3.63 18.66 8.02
C GLY A 10 -4.41 17.34 8.02
N SER A 11 -5.48 17.25 8.81
CA SER A 11 -6.35 16.07 8.86
C SER A 11 -7.10 15.82 7.54
N LEU A 12 -7.62 16.87 6.90
CA LEU A 12 -8.27 16.79 5.59
C LEU A 12 -7.29 16.32 4.51
N ILE A 13 -6.11 16.94 4.45
CA ILE A 13 -5.06 16.57 3.48
C ILE A 13 -4.59 15.14 3.72
N GLY A 14 -4.36 14.77 4.99
CA GLY A 14 -4.00 13.42 5.38
C GLY A 14 -5.05 12.39 4.98
N PHE A 15 -6.33 12.68 5.21
CA PHE A 15 -7.44 11.80 4.88
C PHE A 15 -7.61 11.61 3.38
N PHE A 16 -7.71 12.70 2.61
CA PHE A 16 -7.86 12.61 1.16
C PHE A 16 -6.61 12.05 0.48
N GLY A 17 -5.43 12.53 0.88
CA GLY A 17 -4.16 12.05 0.35
C GLY A 17 -3.96 10.56 0.60
N ALA A 18 -4.31 10.08 1.81
CA ALA A 18 -4.23 8.65 2.11
C ALA A 18 -5.28 7.83 1.36
N SER A 19 -6.50 8.35 1.21
CA SER A 19 -7.58 7.68 0.48
C SER A 19 -7.23 7.52 -1.00
N PHE A 20 -6.80 8.58 -1.67
CA PHE A 20 -6.36 8.51 -3.07
C PHE A 20 -5.12 7.64 -3.24
N GLY A 21 -4.15 7.72 -2.33
CA GLY A 21 -2.98 6.83 -2.33
C GLY A 21 -3.35 5.36 -2.17
N SER A 22 -4.38 5.06 -1.38
CA SER A 22 -4.90 3.70 -1.21
C SER A 22 -5.64 3.20 -2.46
N VAL A 23 -6.49 4.02 -3.08
CA VAL A 23 -7.16 3.67 -4.34
C VAL A 23 -6.16 3.46 -5.48
N GLY A 24 -5.07 4.25 -5.50
CA GLY A 24 -3.98 4.08 -6.46
C GLY A 24 -3.06 2.88 -6.21
N GLY A 25 -3.31 2.08 -5.16
CA GLY A 25 -2.52 0.87 -4.85
C GLY A 25 -1.13 1.13 -4.27
N VAL A 26 -0.74 2.40 -4.04
CA VAL A 26 0.57 2.78 -3.48
C VAL A 26 0.54 2.82 -1.95
N GLY A 27 -0.64 3.03 -1.36
CA GLY A 27 -0.82 3.19 0.08
C GLY A 27 -0.53 4.63 0.53
N GLY A 28 -1.38 5.15 1.42
CA GLY A 28 -1.38 6.56 1.84
C GLY A 28 -0.21 7.02 2.71
N GLY A 29 0.74 6.13 3.04
CA GLY A 29 1.72 6.38 4.10
C GLY A 29 2.72 7.51 3.82
N GLY A 30 3.03 7.75 2.55
CA GLY A 30 4.01 8.76 2.15
C GLY A 30 3.61 10.18 2.56
N ILE A 31 2.32 10.51 2.60
CA ILE A 31 1.90 11.90 2.86
C ILE A 31 1.97 12.29 4.34
N PHE A 32 1.97 11.32 5.26
CA PHE A 32 1.80 11.62 6.69
C PHE A 32 2.99 12.35 7.30
N VAL A 33 4.23 11.93 7.02
CA VAL A 33 5.44 12.59 7.54
C VAL A 33 5.54 14.05 7.07
N PRO A 34 5.49 14.37 5.76
CA PRO A 34 5.59 15.75 5.31
C PRO A 34 4.38 16.59 5.73
N MET A 35 3.18 16.01 5.83
CA MET A 35 2.01 16.72 6.34
C MET A 35 2.17 17.11 7.82
N LEU A 36 2.58 16.17 8.68
CA LEU A 36 2.77 16.45 10.11
C LEU A 36 3.89 17.47 10.36
N THR A 37 4.98 17.37 9.61
CA THR A 37 6.13 18.29 9.77
C THR A 37 5.89 19.65 9.15
N LEU A 38 5.40 19.74 7.90
CA LEU A 38 5.35 21.02 7.17
C LEU A 38 4.04 21.81 7.38
N ILE A 39 2.90 21.12 7.53
CA ILE A 39 1.59 21.79 7.66
C ILE A 39 1.26 22.04 9.13
N ILE A 40 1.35 20.98 9.95
CA ILE A 40 1.05 21.07 11.38
C ILE A 40 2.21 21.71 12.16
N GLY A 41 3.45 21.50 11.71
CA GLY A 41 4.64 22.09 12.34
C GLY A 41 5.20 21.26 13.50
N PHE A 42 4.93 19.96 13.52
CA PHE A 42 5.56 19.06 14.49
C PHE A 42 7.02 18.80 14.13
N ASP A 43 7.83 18.60 15.17
CA ASP A 43 9.23 18.24 15.02
C ASP A 43 9.38 16.94 14.18
N PRO A 44 10.34 16.84 13.24
CA PRO A 44 10.50 15.67 12.38
C PRO A 44 10.56 14.34 13.14
N LYS A 45 11.14 14.30 14.34
CA LYS A 45 11.21 13.07 15.16
C LYS A 45 9.85 12.69 15.74
N SER A 46 9.05 13.66 16.14
CA SER A 46 7.67 13.43 16.61
C SER A 46 6.76 13.03 15.44
N SER A 47 6.85 13.74 14.31
CA SER A 47 6.11 13.45 13.09
C SER A 47 6.38 12.04 12.55
N THR A 48 7.64 11.59 12.59
CA THR A 48 8.00 10.22 12.20
C THR A 48 7.46 9.17 13.16
N ALA A 49 7.34 9.46 14.46
CA ALA A 49 6.70 8.55 15.42
C ALA A 49 5.18 8.45 15.21
N ILE A 50 4.50 9.59 15.05
CA ILE A 50 3.04 9.65 14.83
C ILE A 50 2.66 9.00 13.50
N SER A 51 3.38 9.33 12.42
CA SER A 51 3.12 8.74 11.09
C SER A 51 3.29 7.22 11.08
N LYS A 52 4.23 6.63 11.83
CA LYS A 52 4.34 5.17 11.97
C LYS A 52 3.03 4.58 12.51
N CYS A 53 2.45 5.17 13.54
CA CYS A 53 1.17 4.72 14.09
C CYS A 53 0.04 4.81 13.06
N MET A 54 -0.02 5.92 12.31
CA MET A 54 -1.02 6.11 11.24
C MET A 54 -0.88 5.08 10.11
N ILE A 55 0.36 4.85 9.65
CA ILE A 55 0.67 3.86 8.60
C ILE A 55 0.31 2.45 9.07
N THR A 56 0.65 2.10 10.31
CA THR A 56 0.31 0.79 10.87
C THR A 56 -1.20 0.60 10.95
N GLY A 57 -1.96 1.61 11.41
CA GLY A 57 -3.42 1.54 11.43
C GLY A 57 -4.02 1.33 10.03
N ALA A 58 -3.52 2.08 9.04
CA ALA A 58 -3.94 1.91 7.65
C ALA A 58 -3.58 0.51 7.11
N ALA A 59 -2.37 0.01 7.38
CA ALA A 59 -1.93 -1.31 6.95
C ALA A 59 -2.77 -2.43 7.58
N VAL A 60 -3.06 -2.37 8.88
CA VAL A 60 -3.92 -3.36 9.57
C VAL A 60 -5.32 -3.36 8.97
N SER A 61 -5.89 -2.18 8.70
CA SER A 61 -7.19 -2.06 8.04
C SER A 61 -7.16 -2.69 6.65
N THR A 62 -6.17 -2.34 5.83
CA THR A 62 -6.01 -2.87 4.47
C THR A 62 -5.83 -4.38 4.47
N VAL A 63 -4.97 -4.93 5.35
CA VAL A 63 -4.80 -6.38 5.48
C VAL A 63 -6.10 -7.04 5.90
N TYR A 64 -6.81 -6.47 6.89
CA TYR A 64 -8.10 -7.00 7.33
C TYR A 64 -9.13 -7.06 6.19
N TYR A 65 -9.24 -6.00 5.38
CA TYR A 65 -10.13 -5.98 4.21
C TYR A 65 -9.69 -6.99 3.14
N ASN A 66 -8.38 -7.03 2.79
CA ASN A 66 -7.87 -7.93 1.76
C ASN A 66 -7.95 -9.41 2.16
N LEU A 67 -7.84 -9.74 3.45
CA LEU A 67 -8.04 -11.09 3.96
C LEU A 67 -9.48 -11.60 3.77
N LYS A 68 -10.47 -10.70 3.64
CA LYS A 68 -11.86 -11.08 3.34
C LYS A 68 -12.08 -11.35 1.86
N LEU A 69 -11.22 -10.82 0.99
CA LEU A 69 -11.34 -10.92 -0.45
C LEU A 69 -10.63 -12.19 -0.95
N LYS A 70 -11.24 -12.83 -1.94
CA LYS A 70 -10.69 -13.97 -2.68
C LYS A 70 -10.36 -13.56 -4.10
N HIS A 71 -9.36 -14.21 -4.70
CA HIS A 71 -9.03 -13.96 -6.09
C HIS A 71 -10.24 -14.35 -6.98
N PRO A 72 -10.65 -13.50 -7.93
CA PRO A 72 -11.89 -13.70 -8.69
C PRO A 72 -11.84 -14.92 -9.62
N THR A 73 -10.64 -15.38 -9.99
CA THR A 73 -10.42 -16.43 -11.00
C THR A 73 -9.81 -17.71 -10.44
N LEU A 74 -9.28 -17.69 -9.22
CA LEU A 74 -8.57 -18.83 -8.60
C LEU A 74 -9.00 -18.87 -7.14
N ASP A 75 -9.27 -20.04 -6.57
CA ASP A 75 -9.73 -20.19 -5.18
C ASP A 75 -8.55 -20.05 -4.19
N MET A 76 -7.83 -18.92 -4.31
CA MET A 76 -6.64 -18.54 -3.55
C MET A 76 -6.83 -17.16 -2.90
N PRO A 77 -6.11 -16.85 -1.81
CA PRO A 77 -6.14 -15.56 -1.16
C PRO A 77 -5.57 -14.47 -2.08
N VAL A 78 -6.07 -13.25 -1.94
CA VAL A 78 -5.58 -12.08 -2.68
C VAL A 78 -4.12 -11.73 -2.29
N ILE A 79 -3.68 -12.13 -1.11
CA ILE A 79 -2.34 -11.84 -0.59
C ILE A 79 -1.36 -12.94 -1.03
N ASP A 80 -0.34 -12.54 -1.79
CA ASP A 80 0.82 -13.38 -2.12
C ASP A 80 1.85 -13.34 -0.97
N TYR A 81 1.90 -14.43 -0.19
CA TYR A 81 2.78 -14.55 0.97
C TYR A 81 4.25 -14.75 0.60
N ASP A 82 4.55 -15.37 -0.55
CA ASP A 82 5.93 -15.59 -1.00
C ASP A 82 6.57 -14.27 -1.42
N LEU A 83 5.79 -13.44 -2.14
CA LEU A 83 6.22 -12.10 -2.49
C LEU A 83 6.39 -11.22 -1.23
N ALA A 84 5.49 -11.33 -0.25
CA ALA A 84 5.61 -10.60 1.02
C ALA A 84 6.89 -10.99 1.79
N LEU A 85 7.21 -12.29 1.86
CA LEU A 85 8.44 -12.79 2.47
C LEU A 85 9.70 -12.31 1.72
N LEU A 86 9.64 -12.23 0.39
CA LEU A 86 10.75 -11.76 -0.44
C LEU A 86 11.00 -10.25 -0.29
N ILE A 87 9.94 -9.45 -0.18
CA ILE A 87 10.05 -7.99 -0.01
C ILE A 87 10.48 -7.61 1.42
N GLN A 88 10.14 -8.44 2.41
CA GLN A 88 10.43 -8.17 3.81
C GLN A 88 11.90 -7.80 4.13
N PRO A 89 12.94 -8.57 3.73
CA PRO A 89 14.33 -8.20 4.02
C PRO A 89 14.75 -6.88 3.37
N MET A 90 14.25 -6.58 2.17
CA MET A 90 14.52 -5.30 1.51
C MET A 90 13.92 -4.12 2.31
N LEU A 91 12.71 -4.29 2.85
CA LEU A 91 12.09 -3.30 3.73
C LEU A 91 12.88 -3.11 5.02
N MET A 92 13.34 -4.20 5.65
CA MET A 92 14.14 -4.14 6.89
C MET A 92 15.45 -3.37 6.68
N LEU A 93 16.13 -3.61 5.56
CA LEU A 93 17.36 -2.90 5.20
C LEU A 93 17.07 -1.41 4.98
N GLY A 94 16.03 -1.07 4.23
CA GLY A 94 15.63 0.32 3.99
C GLY A 94 15.30 1.08 5.28
N ILE A 95 14.55 0.46 6.19
CA ILE A 95 14.22 1.04 7.50
C ILE A 95 15.50 1.26 8.32
N SER A 96 16.40 0.27 8.34
CA SER A 96 17.64 0.35 9.12
C SER A 96 18.54 1.49 8.63
N ILE A 97 18.74 1.60 7.31
CA ILE A 97 19.52 2.67 6.68
C ILE A 97 18.86 4.04 6.94
N GLY A 98 17.54 4.12 6.79
CA GLY A 98 16.79 5.36 7.02
C GLY A 98 16.87 5.85 8.46
N VAL A 99 16.78 4.95 9.46
CA VAL A 99 16.92 5.30 10.87
C VAL A 99 18.32 5.81 11.19
N ILE A 100 19.36 5.21 10.60
CA ILE A 100 20.75 5.65 10.77
C ILE A 100 20.90 7.09 10.24
N PHE A 101 20.45 7.37 9.01
CA PHE A 101 20.53 8.72 8.46
C PHE A 101 19.71 9.74 9.26
N ASN A 102 18.55 9.35 9.78
CA ASN A 102 17.72 10.22 10.62
C ASN A 102 18.38 10.60 11.95
N VAL A 103 19.30 9.79 12.47
CA VAL A 103 20.04 10.09 13.71
C VAL A 103 21.33 10.86 13.42
N ILE A 104 22.00 10.59 12.30
CA ILE A 104 23.26 11.24 11.92
C ILE A 104 23.04 12.67 11.45
N PHE A 105 21.97 12.92 10.70
CA PHE A 105 21.72 14.22 10.08
C PHE A 105 20.91 15.15 10.99
N PRO A 106 21.15 16.47 10.90
CA PRO A 106 20.33 17.45 11.60
C PRO A 106 18.91 17.49 11.03
N ASP A 107 17.94 17.86 11.85
CA ASP A 107 16.50 17.77 11.55
C ASP A 107 16.09 18.57 10.29
N TRP A 108 16.75 19.70 10.02
CA TRP A 108 16.54 20.49 8.80
C TRP A 108 16.98 19.74 7.54
N LEU A 109 18.09 19.00 7.59
CA LEU A 109 18.63 18.26 6.45
C LEU A 109 17.76 17.06 6.13
N VAL A 110 17.28 16.35 7.16
CA VAL A 110 16.31 15.25 7.01
C VAL A 110 15.05 15.76 6.31
N THR A 111 14.55 16.92 6.70
CA THR A 111 13.37 17.53 6.10
C THR A 111 13.58 17.89 4.62
N VAL A 112 14.72 18.50 4.27
CA VAL A 112 15.07 18.81 2.87
C VAL A 112 15.21 17.54 2.04
N LEU A 113 15.87 16.51 2.57
CA LEU A 113 16.03 15.22 1.90
C LEU A 113 14.68 14.54 1.65
N LEU A 114 13.77 14.61 2.62
CA LEU A 114 12.41 14.12 2.51
C LEU A 114 11.65 14.83 1.38
N ILE A 115 11.77 16.16 1.27
CA ILE A 115 11.14 16.96 0.21
C ILE A 115 11.66 16.54 -1.17
N ILE A 116 12.99 16.43 -1.32
CA ILE A 116 13.61 16.00 -2.59
C ILE A 116 13.15 14.59 -2.97
N LEU A 117 13.10 13.67 -2.00
CA LEU A 117 12.63 12.31 -2.21
C LEU A 117 11.17 12.29 -2.68
N PHE A 118 10.28 13.06 -2.04
CA PHE A 118 8.87 13.14 -2.45
C PHE A 118 8.70 13.77 -3.83
N LEU A 119 9.41 14.86 -4.13
CA LEU A 119 9.36 15.47 -5.46
C LEU A 119 9.87 14.52 -6.53
N GLY A 120 10.99 13.83 -6.28
CA GLY A 120 11.56 12.86 -7.21
C GLY A 120 10.64 11.66 -7.45
N THR A 121 10.09 11.07 -6.38
CA THR A 121 9.17 9.92 -6.49
C THR A 121 7.84 10.32 -7.12
N SER A 122 7.26 11.46 -6.74
CA SER A 122 6.05 12.01 -7.34
C SER A 122 6.23 12.29 -8.83
N THR A 123 7.37 12.89 -9.23
CA THR A 123 7.65 13.19 -10.64
C THR A 123 7.81 11.89 -11.44
N LYS A 124 8.57 10.91 -10.92
CA LYS A 124 8.72 9.60 -11.58
C LYS A 124 7.38 8.87 -11.71
N ALA A 125 6.56 8.88 -10.66
CA ALA A 125 5.23 8.28 -10.69
C ALA A 125 4.31 8.98 -11.70
N PHE A 126 4.33 10.31 -11.74
CA PHE A 126 3.53 11.09 -12.68
C PHE A 126 3.95 10.83 -14.14
N LEU A 127 5.25 10.88 -14.44
CA LEU A 127 5.77 10.59 -15.78
C LEU A 127 5.41 9.18 -16.23
N LYS A 128 5.61 8.18 -15.36
CA LYS A 128 5.23 6.79 -15.64
C LYS A 128 3.71 6.66 -15.84
N GLY A 129 2.91 7.41 -15.09
CA GLY A 129 1.46 7.48 -15.26
C GLY A 129 1.07 8.05 -16.64
N VAL A 130 1.68 9.16 -17.05
CA VAL A 130 1.44 9.78 -18.37
C VAL A 130 1.89 8.86 -19.50
N GLU A 131 3.04 8.20 -19.37
CA GLU A 131 3.51 7.21 -20.34
C GLU A 131 2.55 6.03 -20.47
N THR A 132 2.06 5.50 -19.34
CA THR A 132 1.09 4.40 -19.31
C THR A 132 -0.23 4.82 -19.95
N TRP A 133 -0.73 6.01 -19.62
CA TRP A 133 -1.95 6.54 -20.23
C TRP A 133 -1.83 6.73 -21.75
N LYS A 134 -0.68 7.24 -22.22
CA LYS A 134 -0.42 7.35 -23.68
C LYS A 134 -0.41 5.98 -24.36
N LYS A 135 0.25 4.98 -23.77
CA LYS A 135 0.28 3.60 -24.30
C LYS A 135 -1.11 2.99 -24.37
N GLU A 136 -1.90 3.09 -23.29
CA GLU A 136 -3.28 2.60 -23.25
C GLU A 136 -4.18 3.30 -24.26
N THR A 137 -4.00 4.61 -24.48
CA THR A 137 -4.80 5.38 -25.45
C THR A 137 -4.50 4.97 -26.89
N ILE A 138 -3.23 4.64 -27.21
CA ILE A 138 -2.84 4.15 -28.54
C ILE A 138 -3.43 2.75 -28.77
N ILE A 139 -3.31 1.84 -27.80
CA ILE A 139 -3.85 0.48 -27.89
C ILE A 139 -5.37 0.49 -28.06
N LYS A 140 -6.10 1.34 -27.31
CA LYS A 140 -7.56 1.48 -27.48
C LYS A 140 -7.94 1.98 -28.87
N ARG A 141 -7.24 3.00 -29.39
CA ARG A 141 -7.47 3.50 -30.75
C ARG A 141 -7.13 2.48 -31.83
N GLU A 142 -6.09 1.67 -31.64
CA GLU A 142 -5.75 0.59 -32.58
C GLU A 142 -6.78 -0.55 -32.54
N ALA A 143 -7.31 -0.89 -31.36
CA ALA A 143 -8.39 -1.87 -31.21
C ALA A 143 -9.70 -1.39 -31.85
N GLU A 144 -10.04 -0.10 -31.69
CA GLU A 144 -11.20 0.52 -32.34
C GLU A 144 -11.06 0.50 -33.87
N LYS A 145 -9.90 0.86 -34.42
CA LYS A 145 -9.65 0.77 -35.88
C LYS A 145 -9.69 -0.66 -36.42
N ARG A 146 -9.24 -1.65 -35.65
CA ARG A 146 -9.33 -3.07 -36.01
C ARG A 146 -10.78 -3.55 -36.03
N LEU A 147 -11.61 -3.08 -35.08
CA LEU A 147 -13.05 -3.34 -35.05
C LEU A 147 -13.76 -2.70 -36.24
N GLU A 148 -13.46 -1.44 -36.56
CA GLU A 148 -14.01 -0.73 -37.73
C GLU A 148 -13.63 -1.43 -39.06
N GLN A 149 -12.38 -1.89 -39.20
CA GLN A 149 -11.95 -2.65 -40.38
C GLN A 149 -12.57 -4.05 -40.47
N THR A 150 -12.93 -4.67 -39.34
CA THR A 150 -13.62 -5.97 -39.31
C THR A 150 -15.12 -5.82 -39.62
N SER A 151 -15.71 -4.65 -39.36
CA SER A 151 -17.12 -4.35 -39.67
C SER A 151 -17.40 -3.94 -41.13
N GLU A 152 -16.38 -3.82 -41.98
CA GLU A 152 -16.55 -3.52 -43.42
C GLU A 152 -16.65 -4.78 -44.31
N GLU A 153 -16.56 -6.01 -43.77
CA GLU A 153 -16.94 -7.23 -44.51
C GLU A 153 -18.47 -7.45 -44.48
N PRO A 154 -19.11 -7.77 -45.62
CA PRO A 154 -20.55 -7.62 -45.77
C PRO A 154 -21.34 -8.66 -44.98
N GLU A 155 -22.30 -8.14 -44.23
CA GLU A 155 -23.45 -8.78 -43.62
C GLU A 155 -24.21 -9.67 -44.62
N TYR A 156 -24.29 -10.99 -44.34
CA TYR A 156 -25.29 -11.88 -44.93
C TYR A 156 -26.19 -12.49 -43.83
N ALA A 157 -27.35 -11.86 -43.72
CA ALA A 157 -28.69 -12.32 -43.33
C ALA A 157 -28.94 -13.19 -42.07
N PRO A 158 -29.94 -12.81 -41.22
CA PRO A 158 -30.40 -13.55 -40.05
C PRO A 158 -31.59 -14.48 -40.35
N LEU A 159 -31.73 -15.59 -39.59
CA LEU A 159 -32.98 -16.11 -38.94
C LEU A 159 -32.94 -17.63 -38.68
N SER A 160 -33.22 -18.05 -37.45
CA SER A 160 -34.48 -18.77 -37.10
C SER A 160 -34.47 -19.28 -35.65
N THR A 161 -35.50 -18.83 -34.93
CA THR A 161 -36.04 -19.24 -33.63
C THR A 161 -36.21 -20.75 -33.42
N GLY A 162 -35.96 -21.23 -32.19
CA GLY A 162 -36.54 -22.46 -31.62
C GLY A 162 -36.08 -22.72 -30.17
N PRO A 163 -36.94 -23.24 -29.26
CA PRO A 163 -37.01 -22.78 -27.86
C PRO A 163 -36.65 -23.81 -26.77
N GLY A 164 -36.22 -23.29 -25.60
CA GLY A 164 -36.64 -23.78 -24.27
C GLY A 164 -35.86 -24.92 -23.59
N ALA A 165 -35.14 -24.58 -22.51
CA ALA A 165 -34.95 -25.30 -21.23
C ALA A 165 -33.68 -24.71 -20.57
N GLY A 166 -33.69 -24.00 -19.44
CA GLY A 166 -34.37 -24.32 -18.19
C GLY A 166 -33.38 -25.07 -17.28
N ALA A 167 -32.92 -24.40 -16.21
CA ALA A 167 -31.97 -24.85 -15.17
C ALA A 167 -30.49 -24.87 -15.62
N ASP A 168 -29.52 -24.28 -14.92
CA ASP A 168 -29.37 -24.14 -13.48
C ASP A 168 -28.47 -22.92 -13.20
N VAL A 169 -29.07 -21.77 -12.91
CA VAL A 169 -28.36 -20.65 -12.29
C VAL A 169 -28.17 -21.06 -10.84
N LYS A 170 -27.05 -21.72 -10.56
CA LYS A 170 -26.64 -22.01 -9.19
C LYS A 170 -26.58 -20.67 -8.44
N PRO A 171 -27.36 -20.47 -7.37
CA PRO A 171 -27.20 -19.29 -6.55
C PRO A 171 -25.81 -19.43 -5.93
N HIS A 172 -24.88 -18.56 -6.32
CA HIS A 172 -23.59 -18.49 -5.63
C HIS A 172 -23.90 -17.90 -4.26
N SER A 173 -24.14 -18.81 -3.33
CA SER A 173 -24.47 -18.59 -1.94
C SER A 173 -23.64 -17.45 -1.36
N ASP A 174 -24.35 -16.46 -0.84
CA ASP A 174 -23.88 -15.44 0.09
C ASP A 174 -23.38 -16.08 1.40
N GLU A 175 -22.33 -16.89 1.30
CA GLU A 175 -21.60 -17.40 2.44
C GLU A 175 -20.31 -16.58 2.49
N ALA A 176 -20.31 -15.53 3.30
CA ALA A 176 -19.11 -14.74 3.59
C ALA A 176 -17.96 -15.73 3.82
N PRO A 177 -16.94 -15.81 2.93
CA PRO A 177 -15.97 -16.87 2.99
C PRO A 177 -15.33 -16.81 4.38
N SER A 178 -15.51 -17.88 5.14
CA SER A 178 -15.03 -17.97 6.52
C SER A 178 -13.56 -17.52 6.53
N LEU A 179 -13.26 -16.40 7.21
CA LEU A 179 -11.93 -15.76 7.20
C LEU A 179 -10.79 -16.75 7.44
N MET A 180 -11.06 -17.80 8.22
CA MET A 180 -10.12 -18.87 8.53
C MET A 180 -9.75 -19.78 7.36
N LYS A 181 -10.65 -20.03 6.40
CA LYS A 181 -10.34 -20.86 5.21
C LYS A 181 -9.59 -20.09 4.13
N ASN A 182 -9.67 -18.77 4.13
CA ASN A 182 -8.96 -17.91 3.17
C ASN A 182 -7.53 -17.55 3.63
N ILE A 183 -7.12 -18.04 4.80
CA ILE A 183 -5.79 -17.78 5.35
C ILE A 183 -4.93 -19.02 5.15
N TYR A 184 -3.83 -18.85 4.41
CA TYR A 184 -2.70 -19.77 4.38
C TYR A 184 -1.96 -19.68 5.72
N TRP A 185 -2.44 -20.43 6.72
CA TRP A 185 -2.00 -20.32 8.12
C TRP A 185 -0.51 -20.63 8.32
N LYS A 186 0.09 -21.49 7.49
CA LYS A 186 1.52 -21.81 7.60
C LYS A 186 2.37 -20.62 7.16
N GLU A 187 2.00 -20.02 6.04
CA GLU A 187 2.68 -18.92 5.38
C GLU A 187 2.46 -17.61 6.15
N PHE A 188 1.22 -17.35 6.59
CA PHE A 188 0.88 -16.26 7.50
C PHE A 188 1.60 -16.39 8.84
N GLY A 189 1.66 -17.62 9.39
CA GLY A 189 2.39 -17.93 10.61
C GLY A 189 3.90 -17.70 10.45
N LEU A 190 4.48 -18.13 9.32
CA LEU A 190 5.89 -17.88 9.00
C LEU A 190 6.17 -16.38 8.90
N LEU A 191 5.38 -15.64 8.12
CA LEU A 191 5.52 -14.19 7.96
C LEU A 191 5.47 -13.47 9.32
N THR A 192 4.46 -13.78 10.13
CA THR A 192 4.30 -13.22 11.48
C THR A 192 5.47 -13.58 12.38
N PHE A 193 5.94 -14.83 12.32
CA PHE A 193 7.09 -15.29 13.09
C PHE A 193 8.36 -14.51 12.75
N VAL A 194 8.66 -14.26 11.46
CA VAL A 194 9.85 -13.50 11.08
C VAL A 194 9.76 -12.06 11.60
N TRP A 195 8.58 -11.43 11.53
CA TRP A 195 8.36 -10.09 12.11
C TRP A 195 8.53 -10.06 13.64
N LEU A 196 8.00 -11.05 14.36
CA LEU A 196 8.13 -11.16 15.81
C LEU A 196 9.58 -11.45 16.23
N ALA A 197 10.29 -12.32 15.51
CA ALA A 197 11.70 -12.59 15.75
C ALA A 197 12.55 -11.32 15.58
N PHE A 198 12.31 -10.56 14.52
CA PHE A 198 12.99 -9.28 14.30
C PHE A 198 12.66 -8.26 15.40
N LEU A 199 11.40 -8.14 15.79
CA LEU A 199 10.98 -7.28 16.89
C LEU A 199 11.69 -7.66 18.19
N ALA A 200 11.76 -8.95 18.52
CA ALA A 200 12.46 -9.45 19.70
C ALA A 200 13.95 -9.11 19.68
N ILE A 201 14.61 -9.24 18.52
CA ILE A 201 16.02 -8.84 18.33
C ILE A 201 16.19 -7.34 18.58
N GLN A 202 15.32 -6.50 18.00
CA GLN A 202 15.39 -5.04 18.18
C GLN A 202 15.16 -4.63 19.64
N ILE A 203 14.16 -5.22 20.31
CA ILE A 203 13.89 -4.96 21.74
C ILE A 203 15.09 -5.38 22.59
N THR A 204 15.67 -6.55 22.33
CA THR A 204 16.83 -7.06 23.06
C THR A 204 18.04 -6.15 22.86
N LYS A 205 18.31 -5.72 21.62
CA LYS A 205 19.38 -4.77 21.30
C LYS A 205 19.21 -3.44 22.04
N VAL A 206 18.01 -2.87 22.01
CA VAL A 206 17.70 -1.62 22.72
C VAL A 206 17.89 -1.79 24.22
N ARG A 207 17.43 -2.91 24.79
CA ARG A 207 17.58 -3.21 26.22
C ARG A 207 19.04 -3.34 26.65
N ILE A 208 19.86 -4.05 25.87
CA ILE A 208 21.30 -4.19 26.12
C ILE A 208 22.01 -2.84 26.04
N VAL A 209 21.70 -2.04 25.01
CA VAL A 209 22.27 -0.69 24.85
C VAL A 209 21.92 0.17 26.06
N MET A 210 20.65 0.18 26.47
CA MET A 210 20.19 0.92 27.65
C MET A 210 20.87 0.47 28.95
N GLN A 211 21.07 -0.85 29.15
CA GLN A 211 21.82 -1.36 30.31
C GLN A 211 23.28 -0.92 30.29
N ASN A 212 23.95 -0.97 29.14
CA ASN A 212 25.33 -0.51 29.00
C ASN A 212 25.48 0.99 29.27
N TYR A 213 24.52 1.81 28.84
CA TYR A 213 24.50 3.23 29.21
C TYR A 213 24.29 3.43 30.71
N LYS A 214 23.38 2.67 31.33
CA LYS A 214 23.13 2.78 32.77
C LYS A 214 24.33 2.34 33.63
N LEU A 215 25.10 1.35 33.17
CA LEU A 215 26.33 0.89 33.81
C LEU A 215 27.52 1.83 33.59
N LYS A 216 27.56 2.56 32.46
CA LYS A 216 28.64 3.51 32.16
C LYS A 216 28.52 4.84 32.90
N TRP A 217 27.35 5.14 33.45
CA TRP A 217 27.03 6.38 34.17
C TRP A 217 26.52 6.13 35.60
N SER A 218 26.79 4.94 36.16
CA SER A 218 26.64 4.61 37.58
C SER A 218 28.00 4.38 38.22
#